data_AF-A0AA48HCW8-F1
#
_entry.id   AF-A0AA48HCW8-F1
#
_cell.length_a   1.000
_cell.length_b   1.000
_cell.length_c   1.000
_cell.angle_alpha   90.00
_cell.angle_beta   90.00
_cell.angle_gamma   90.00
#
_symmetry.space_group_name_H-M   'P 1'
#
loop_
_entity.id
_entity.type
_entity.pdbx_description
1 polymer ?
#
loop_
_entity_poly.entity_id
_entity_poly.type
_entity_poly.pdbx_seq_one_letter_code
_entity_poly.pdbx_strand_id
1 'polypeptide(L)' 'MGTGRPIAAWDCAFNRATTENAAAYFDSAESLRALLPALTDPAEAPTMAAKLQAIARRRYRWDDVTQAYFRLLGL' A
#
# COMPACT_ATOMS: atom_id res chain seq x y z
N MET A 1 -2.07 0.79 3.83
CA MET A 1 -2.35 -0.59 3.34
C MET A 1 -3.11 -1.44 4.36
N GLY A 2 -2.77 -1.42 5.65
CA GLY A 2 -3.41 -2.28 6.67
C GLY A 2 -4.88 -1.98 7.01
N THR A 3 -5.40 -0.81 6.61
CA THR A 3 -6.77 -0.35 6.96
C THR A 3 -7.87 -0.91 6.05
N GLY A 4 -7.54 -1.71 5.02
CA GLY A 4 -8.54 -2.25 4.08
C GLY A 4 -9.27 -1.17 3.28
N ARG A 5 -8.54 -0.12 2.86
CA ARG A 5 -9.07 0.99 2.05
C ARG A 5 -8.27 1.11 0.75
N PRO A 6 -8.86 1.64 -0.34
CA PRO A 6 -8.11 2.04 -1.51
C PRO A 6 -7.10 3.14 -1.14
N ILE A 7 -5.99 3.25 -1.87
CA ILE A 7 -4.89 4.16 -1.56
C ILE A 7 -4.49 4.92 -2.81
N ALA A 8 -4.52 6.25 -2.71
CA ALA A 8 -3.71 7.13 -3.54
C ALA A 8 -2.37 7.36 -2.83
N ALA A 9 -1.26 7.18 -3.53
CA ALA A 9 0.08 7.40 -3.01
C ALA A 9 0.87 8.32 -3.94
N TRP A 10 1.73 9.17 -3.37
CA TRP A 10 2.65 9.96 -4.17
C TRP A 10 3.54 9.04 -5.02
N ASP A 11 3.81 9.42 -6.26
CA ASP A 11 4.59 8.64 -7.20
C ASP A 11 6.09 8.73 -6.86
N CYS A 12 6.53 7.83 -5.99
CA CYS A 12 7.93 7.63 -5.70
C CYS A 12 8.27 6.14 -5.60
N ALA A 13 9.56 5.82 -5.74
CA ALA A 13 10.07 4.45 -5.72
C ALA A 13 9.65 3.70 -4.44
N PHE A 14 9.68 4.36 -3.28
CA PHE A 14 9.26 3.77 -2.02
C PHE A 14 7.78 3.37 -2.02
N ASN A 15 6.88 4.25 -2.46
CA ASN A 15 5.44 3.94 -2.49
C ASN A 15 5.11 2.85 -3.50
N ARG A 16 5.75 2.87 -4.69
CA ARG A 16 5.59 1.81 -5.71
C ARG A 16 6.08 0.46 -5.20
N ALA A 17 7.25 0.42 -4.58
CA ALA A 17 7.82 -0.79 -4.02
C ALA A 17 6.95 -1.31 -2.87
N THR A 18 6.56 -0.44 -1.94
CA THR A 18 5.85 -0.87 -0.73
C THR A 18 4.45 -1.39 -1.03
N THR A 19 3.79 -0.83 -2.02
CA THR A 19 2.44 -1.26 -2.44
C THR A 19 2.48 -2.26 -3.60
N GLU A 20 3.65 -2.77 -3.97
CA GLU A 20 3.86 -3.71 -5.10
C GLU A 20 3.13 -3.27 -6.39
N ASN A 21 3.22 -1.99 -6.74
CA ASN A 21 2.53 -1.37 -7.88
C ASN A 21 0.99 -1.45 -7.83
N ALA A 22 0.39 -1.71 -6.66
CA ALA A 22 -1.05 -1.94 -6.51
C ALA A 22 -1.87 -0.73 -6.03
N ALA A 23 -1.22 0.33 -5.55
CA ALA A 23 -1.91 1.59 -5.25
C ALA A 23 -2.15 2.42 -6.51
N ALA A 24 -3.00 3.44 -6.40
CA ALA A 24 -3.10 4.49 -7.42
C ALA A 24 -2.01 5.55 -7.15
N TYR A 25 -1.28 5.97 -8.18
CA TYR A 25 -0.13 6.89 -8.03
C TYR A 25 -0.42 8.26 -8.62
N PHE A 26 0.01 9.30 -7.91
CA PHE A 26 -0.10 10.70 -8.35
C PHE A 26 1.19 11.47 -8.06
N ASP A 27 1.42 12.51 -8.85
CA ASP A 27 2.61 13.38 -8.82
C ASP A 27 2.24 14.88 -8.83
N SER A 28 0.95 15.19 -8.80
CA SER A 28 0.40 16.53 -8.86
C SER A 28 -1.00 16.54 -8.26
N ALA A 29 -1.51 17.74 -7.95
CA ALA A 29 -2.89 17.88 -7.50
C ALA A 29 -3.88 17.46 -8.60
N GLU A 30 -3.53 17.74 -9.85
CA GLU A 30 -4.30 17.39 -11.04
C GLU A 30 -4.37 15.87 -11.21
N SER A 31 -3.24 15.17 -11.13
CA SER A 31 -3.22 13.70 -11.25
C SER A 31 -3.90 13.03 -10.05
N LEU A 32 -3.78 13.57 -8.83
CA LEU A 32 -4.55 13.09 -7.68
C LEU A 32 -6.06 13.21 -7.89
N ARG A 33 -6.53 14.38 -8.37
CA ARG A 33 -7.96 14.60 -8.63
C ARG A 33 -8.48 13.60 -9.67
N ALA A 34 -7.68 13.27 -10.68
CA ALA A 34 -8.04 12.30 -11.70
C ALA A 34 -8.23 10.87 -11.16
N LEU A 35 -7.64 10.53 -10.00
CA LEU A 35 -7.79 9.21 -9.36
C LEU A 35 -9.08 9.07 -8.54
N LEU A 36 -9.73 10.18 -8.16
CA LEU A 36 -10.90 10.15 -7.26
C LEU A 36 -12.03 9.21 -7.73
N PRO A 37 -12.40 9.12 -9.02
CA PRO A 37 -13.41 8.17 -9.48
C PRO A 37 -13.06 6.72 -9.13
N ALA A 38 -11.85 6.24 -9.48
CA ALA A 38 -11.43 4.87 -9.19
C ALA A 38 -11.27 4.58 -7.69
N LEU A 39 -10.93 5.60 -6.88
CA LEU A 39 -10.82 5.46 -5.42
C LEU A 39 -12.18 5.39 -4.72
N THR A 40 -13.26 5.82 -5.39
CA THR A 40 -14.61 5.92 -4.82
C THR A 40 -15.62 5.01 -5.50
N ASP A 41 -15.26 4.42 -6.64
CA ASP A 41 -16.08 3.47 -7.38
C ASP A 41 -16.42 2.24 -6.52
N PRO A 42 -17.71 1.94 -6.28
CA PRO A 42 -18.12 0.80 -5.45
C PRO A 42 -17.67 -0.57 -5.98
N ALA A 43 -17.38 -0.70 -7.27
CA ALA A 43 -16.90 -1.95 -7.88
C ALA A 43 -15.37 -2.07 -7.84
N GLU A 44 -14.64 -0.98 -8.05
CA GLU A 44 -13.17 -1.02 -8.15
C GLU A 44 -12.45 -0.81 -6.82
N ALA A 45 -12.95 0.12 -5.99
CA ALA A 45 -12.30 0.50 -4.74
C ALA A 45 -12.11 -0.68 -3.75
N PRO A 46 -13.10 -1.60 -3.57
CA PRO A 46 -12.92 -2.78 -2.71
C PRO A 46 -11.83 -3.72 -3.22
N THR A 47 -11.68 -3.86 -4.55
CA THR A 47 -10.69 -4.73 -5.16
C THR A 47 -9.27 -4.23 -4.88
N MET A 48 -9.04 -2.92 -5.04
CA MET A 48 -7.76 -2.29 -4.68
C MET A 48 -7.47 -2.43 -3.18
N ALA A 49 -8.47 -2.16 -2.34
CA ALA A 49 -8.36 -2.28 -0.89
C ALA A 49 -7.96 -3.69 -0.44
N ALA A 50 -8.61 -4.72 -0.98
CA ALA A 50 -8.31 -6.12 -0.68
C ALA A 50 -6.89 -6.50 -1.10
N LYS A 51 -6.46 -6.08 -2.29
CA LYS A 51 -5.10 -6.34 -2.79
C LYS A 51 -4.04 -5.69 -1.91
N LEU A 52 -4.21 -4.42 -1.55
CA LEU A 52 -3.28 -3.70 -0.68
C LEU A 52 -3.27 -4.28 0.75
N GLN A 53 -4.42 -4.72 1.26
CA GLN A 53 -4.49 -5.39 2.56
C GLN A 53 -3.76 -6.74 2.54
N ALA A 54 -3.88 -7.52 1.46
CA ALA A 54 -3.16 -8.78 1.30
C ALA A 54 -1.64 -8.56 1.29
N ILE A 55 -1.16 -7.53 0.59
CA ILE A 55 0.26 -7.13 0.61
C ILE A 55 0.70 -6.80 2.04
N ALA A 56 -0.08 -5.99 2.77
CA ALA A 56 0.25 -5.64 4.15
C ALA A 56 0.32 -6.83 5.09
N ARG A 57 -0.64 -7.76 5.02
CA ARG A 57 -0.65 -8.97 5.83
C ARG A 57 0.55 -9.88 5.53
N ARG A 58 1.07 -9.88 4.30
CA ARG A 58 2.20 -10.72 3.89
C ARG A 58 3.57 -10.09 4.18
N ARG A 59 3.70 -8.76 4.08
CA ARG A 59 5.01 -8.06 4.08
C ARG A 59 5.28 -7.18 5.30
N TYR A 60 4.23 -6.59 5.90
CA TYR A 60 4.38 -5.53 6.89
C TYR A 60 3.84 -5.96 8.25
N ARG A 61 4.47 -7.00 8.82
CA ARG A 61 4.16 -7.52 10.15
C ARG A 61 5.26 -7.17 11.13
N TRP A 62 4.88 -6.72 12.33
CA TRP A 62 5.82 -6.41 13.40
C TRP A 62 6.65 -7.62 13.82
N ASP A 63 6.05 -8.81 13.85
CA ASP A 63 6.78 -10.04 14.18
C ASP A 63 8.00 -10.25 13.27
N ASP A 64 7.86 -9.99 11.97
CA ASP A 64 8.93 -10.20 10.99
C ASP A 64 10.06 -9.19 11.20
N VAL A 65 9.72 -7.94 11.51
CA VAL A 65 10.68 -6.88 11.85
C VAL A 65 11.42 -7.24 13.13
N THR A 66 10.70 -7.57 14.21
CA THR A 66 11.29 -7.93 15.50
C THR A 66 12.23 -9.13 15.37
N GLN A 67 11.81 -10.19 14.66
CA GLN A 67 12.66 -11.35 14.40
C GLN A 67 13.92 -10.99 13.60
N ALA A 68 13.83 -10.05 12.64
CA ALA A 68 15.00 -9.59 11.91
C ALA A 68 16.01 -8.90 12.82
N TYR A 69 15.56 -8.07 13.76
CA TYR A 69 16.43 -7.44 14.75
C TYR A 69 17.03 -8.47 15.73
N PHE A 70 16.26 -9.44 16.22
CA PHE A 70 16.80 -10.52 17.07
C PHE A 70 17.90 -11.30 16.37
N ARG A 71 17.73 -11.65 15.08
CA ARG A 71 18.79 -12.29 14.29
C ARG A 71 20.07 -11.47 14.19
N LEU A 72 19.98 -10.14 14.06
CA LEU A 72 21.17 -9.27 14.05
C LEU A 72 21.91 -9.26 15.39
N LEU A 73 21.19 -9.50 16.49
CA LEU A 73 21.73 -9.55 17.84
C LEU A 73 22.11 -10.96 18.31
N GLY A 74 21.83 -11.99 17.50
CA GLY A 74 22.07 -13.40 17.86
C GLY A 74 21.10 -13.94 18.93
N LEU A 75 19.90 -13.37 19.02
CA LEU A 75 18.82 -13.80 19.92
C LEU A 75 17.83 -14.75 19.24
#